data_AF-A0A2V9SG77-F1
#
_entry.id   AF-A0A2V9SG77-F1
#
_cell.length_a   1.000
_cell.length_b   1.000
_cell.length_c   1.000
_cell.angle_alpha   90.00
_cell.angle_beta   90.00
_cell.angle_gamma   90.00
#
_symmetry.space_group_name_H-M   'P 1'
#
loop_
_entity.id
_entity.type
_entity.pdbx_description
1 polymer ?
#
loop_
_entity_poly.entity_id
_entity_poly.type
_entity_poly.pdbx_seq_one_letter_code
_entity_poly.pdbx_strand_id
1 'polypeptide(L)'
;MGAADVVPFIPIDGVTLEDCVTMARHVGEQIWKRYQIPVYLYEAAATTPERQNLENIRRGQFEGIRAEIASSPARKPDFGEARVHPTAGATVVGARKFLIAYNIFLNTPDVDIAKKVAKAVRFSSGGLRFVKGAGFLVRGQAQVSMNLTDFEQTPIQRVFELVKKEAARYGVAPLSSEIVGLIPKKALESAAEWFLQIENFDSSLILENRLSAVMGGKMALGGLRAGVEPFVEQLAAPTATPGGGSAAAASAAMAAGLATMVASMSRGKKAFVQYERALSEAIARLSELLEALKAAIDADAESYNAVMKAYKQAKDSAGKDGVIDDALKQATNVPLGVAERAREVAAIVETLKPITNPNMKSDLTTAFALARAAMEGALANVEINLESLKDQVFAAETRKRALALRP
;
A
#
# COMPACT_ATOMS: atom_id res chain seq x y z
N MET A 1 -16.96 -11.29 -31.22
CA MET A 1 -18.01 -10.26 -31.19
C MET A 1 -17.53 -8.99 -31.87
N GLY A 2 -16.29 -8.57 -31.65
CA GLY A 2 -15.67 -7.50 -32.44
C GLY A 2 -14.18 -7.71 -32.62
N ALA A 3 -13.54 -6.80 -33.36
CA ALA A 3 -12.10 -6.81 -33.61
C ALA A 3 -11.31 -6.69 -32.29
N ALA A 4 -11.74 -5.78 -31.41
CA ALA A 4 -11.33 -5.73 -30.01
C ALA A 4 -12.46 -6.32 -29.16
N ASP A 5 -12.34 -7.61 -28.85
CA ASP A 5 -13.46 -8.37 -28.30
C ASP A 5 -13.77 -8.01 -26.84
N VAL A 6 -12.75 -7.95 -25.97
CA VAL A 6 -12.87 -7.60 -24.55
C VAL A 6 -11.69 -6.72 -24.13
N VAL A 7 -12.00 -5.62 -23.43
CA VAL A 7 -11.03 -4.69 -22.84
C VAL A 7 -11.24 -4.64 -21.32
N PRO A 8 -10.52 -5.45 -20.54
CA PRO A 8 -10.65 -5.49 -19.09
C PRO A 8 -9.72 -4.49 -18.39
N PHE A 9 -10.23 -3.85 -17.34
CA PHE A 9 -9.44 -3.11 -16.33
C PHE A 9 -9.33 -3.97 -15.07
N ILE A 10 -8.11 -4.15 -14.57
CA ILE A 10 -7.81 -5.06 -13.47
C ILE A 10 -6.99 -4.30 -12.43
N PRO A 11 -7.40 -4.29 -11.15
CA PRO A 11 -6.61 -3.65 -10.10
C PRO A 11 -5.33 -4.47 -9.84
N ILE A 12 -4.19 -3.79 -9.73
CA ILE A 12 -2.87 -4.39 -9.47
C ILE A 12 -2.30 -3.88 -8.15
N ASP A 13 -1.88 -2.62 -8.09
CA ASP A 13 -1.36 -1.97 -6.88
C ASP A 13 -1.84 -0.51 -6.81
N GLY A 14 -2.21 -0.07 -5.62
CA GLY A 14 -2.66 1.31 -5.34
C GLY A 14 -3.99 1.73 -5.99
N VAL A 15 -4.74 0.80 -6.60
CA VAL A 15 -5.98 1.07 -7.33
C VAL A 15 -7.06 0.07 -6.93
N THR A 16 -8.27 0.54 -6.67
CA THR A 16 -9.41 -0.31 -6.29
C THR A 16 -10.16 -0.87 -7.50
N LEU A 17 -11.06 -1.83 -7.26
CA LEU A 17 -11.92 -2.33 -8.32
C LEU A 17 -12.91 -1.24 -8.78
N GLU A 18 -13.37 -0.40 -7.87
CA GLU A 18 -14.26 0.74 -8.13
C GLU A 18 -13.59 1.79 -9.02
N ASP A 19 -12.29 2.06 -8.81
CA ASP A 19 -11.50 2.91 -9.69
C ASP A 19 -11.44 2.31 -11.11
N CYS A 20 -11.19 1.01 -11.21
CA CYS A 20 -11.19 0.30 -12.49
C CYS A 20 -12.57 0.33 -13.18
N VAL A 21 -13.68 0.26 -12.42
CA VAL A 21 -15.04 0.43 -12.97
C VAL A 21 -15.22 1.82 -13.56
N THR A 22 -14.73 2.84 -12.86
CA THR A 22 -14.78 4.24 -13.33
C THR A 22 -13.98 4.39 -14.63
N MET A 23 -12.78 3.81 -14.68
CA MET A 23 -11.95 3.78 -15.89
C MET A 23 -12.65 3.04 -17.05
N ALA A 24 -13.23 1.87 -16.77
CA ALA A 24 -13.94 1.07 -17.77
C ALA A 24 -15.12 1.82 -18.39
N ARG A 25 -15.92 2.52 -17.57
CA ARG A 25 -17.03 3.36 -18.04
C ARG A 25 -16.52 4.52 -18.89
N HIS A 26 -15.50 5.22 -18.42
CA HIS A 26 -14.90 6.33 -19.16
C HIS A 26 -14.37 5.86 -20.53
N VAL A 27 -13.62 4.76 -20.56
CA VAL A 27 -13.07 4.20 -21.80
C VAL A 27 -14.16 3.71 -22.73
N GLY A 28 -15.20 3.04 -22.21
CA GLY A 28 -16.36 2.65 -23.01
C GLY A 28 -17.05 3.83 -23.69
N GLU A 29 -17.26 4.92 -22.96
CA GLU A 29 -17.83 6.15 -23.51
C GLU A 29 -16.92 6.79 -24.57
N GLN A 30 -15.59 6.83 -24.34
CA GLN A 30 -14.63 7.37 -25.29
C GLN A 30 -14.51 6.53 -26.57
N ILE A 31 -14.59 5.19 -26.47
CA ILE A 31 -14.60 4.29 -27.62
C ILE A 31 -15.79 4.62 -28.53
N TRP A 32 -16.98 4.77 -27.94
CA TRP A 32 -18.16 5.20 -28.69
C TRP A 32 -17.95 6.57 -29.32
N LYS A 33 -17.59 7.59 -28.53
CA LYS A 33 -17.44 8.98 -29.02
C LYS A 33 -16.47 9.09 -30.20
N ARG A 34 -15.33 8.39 -30.14
CA ARG A 34 -14.25 8.53 -31.13
C ARG A 34 -14.42 7.61 -32.34
N TYR A 35 -14.89 6.38 -32.12
CA TYR A 35 -14.87 5.34 -33.15
C TYR A 35 -16.27 4.85 -33.55
N GLN A 36 -17.32 5.31 -32.87
CA GLN A 36 -18.71 4.88 -33.12
C GLN A 36 -18.89 3.36 -33.05
N ILE A 37 -18.09 2.69 -32.19
CA ILE A 37 -18.20 1.26 -31.92
C ILE A 37 -19.15 1.07 -30.73
N PRO A 38 -20.20 0.24 -30.84
CA PRO A 38 -21.09 -0.04 -29.72
C PRO A 38 -20.35 -0.82 -28.62
N VAL A 39 -20.57 -0.41 -27.37
CA VAL A 39 -19.88 -0.95 -26.20
C VAL A 39 -20.86 -1.57 -25.22
N TYR A 40 -20.51 -2.76 -24.71
CA TYR A 40 -21.19 -3.43 -23.61
C TYR A 40 -20.30 -3.41 -22.37
N LEU A 41 -20.88 -3.11 -21.22
CA LEU A 41 -20.21 -3.18 -19.93
C LEU A 41 -20.44 -4.55 -19.27
N TYR A 42 -19.39 -5.15 -18.72
CA TYR A 42 -19.43 -6.48 -18.08
C TYR A 42 -18.74 -6.54 -16.72
N GLU A 43 -18.90 -7.68 -16.03
CA GLU A 43 -18.36 -7.94 -14.69
C GLU A 43 -18.74 -6.82 -13.70
N ALA A 44 -17.80 -6.27 -12.93
CA ALA A 44 -18.08 -5.23 -11.95
C ALA A 44 -18.58 -3.92 -12.57
N ALA A 45 -18.37 -3.72 -13.89
CA ALA A 45 -18.87 -2.56 -14.61
C ALA A 45 -20.26 -2.76 -15.22
N ALA A 46 -20.80 -3.99 -15.20
CA ALA A 46 -22.08 -4.32 -15.80
C ALA A 46 -23.22 -3.46 -15.25
N THR A 47 -24.08 -2.97 -16.14
CA THR A 47 -25.27 -2.17 -15.78
C THR A 47 -26.47 -3.03 -15.42
N THR A 48 -26.45 -4.29 -15.83
CA THR A 48 -27.51 -5.29 -15.59
C THR A 48 -26.90 -6.61 -15.12
N PRO A 49 -27.58 -7.36 -14.23
CA PRO A 49 -27.06 -8.62 -13.71
C PRO A 49 -26.68 -9.64 -14.79
N GLU A 50 -27.45 -9.70 -15.87
CA GLU A 50 -27.27 -10.66 -16.97
C GLU A 50 -25.96 -10.44 -17.72
N ARG A 51 -25.44 -9.20 -17.71
CA ARG A 51 -24.19 -8.79 -18.36
C ARG A 51 -22.95 -9.01 -17.53
N GLN A 52 -23.08 -9.38 -16.25
CA GLN A 52 -21.91 -9.69 -15.42
C GLN A 52 -21.07 -10.78 -16.08
N ASN A 53 -21.72 -11.84 -16.58
CA ASN A 53 -21.02 -12.93 -17.26
C ASN A 53 -20.82 -12.63 -18.76
N LEU A 54 -19.57 -12.52 -19.16
CA LEU A 54 -19.13 -12.31 -20.54
C LEU A 54 -19.74 -13.30 -21.55
N GLU A 55 -19.97 -14.55 -21.14
CA GLU A 55 -20.56 -15.59 -22.01
C GLU A 55 -21.99 -15.24 -22.45
N ASN A 56 -22.75 -14.52 -21.61
CA ASN A 56 -24.10 -14.08 -21.96
C ASN A 56 -24.06 -13.00 -23.04
N ILE A 57 -23.12 -12.05 -22.93
CA ILE A 57 -22.94 -11.00 -23.94
C ILE A 57 -22.48 -11.62 -25.26
N ARG A 58 -21.50 -12.52 -25.22
CA ARG A 58 -20.92 -13.20 -26.39
C ARG A 58 -21.82 -14.27 -27.01
N ARG A 59 -23.00 -14.57 -26.43
CA ARG A 59 -23.87 -15.64 -26.93
C ARG A 59 -24.31 -15.36 -28.37
N GLY A 60 -24.07 -16.33 -29.25
CA GLY A 60 -24.31 -16.18 -30.70
C GLY A 60 -23.19 -15.47 -31.46
N GLN A 61 -22.07 -15.16 -30.79
CA GLN A 61 -20.88 -14.53 -31.38
C GLN A 61 -21.22 -13.25 -32.17
N PHE A 62 -20.61 -13.02 -33.33
CA PHE A 62 -20.84 -11.80 -34.11
C PHE A 62 -22.21 -11.80 -34.78
N GLU A 63 -22.60 -12.93 -35.37
CA GLU A 63 -23.82 -13.11 -36.15
C GLU A 63 -25.07 -12.94 -35.28
N GLY A 64 -25.08 -13.55 -34.10
CA GLY A 64 -26.19 -13.44 -33.15
C GLY A 64 -26.37 -12.01 -32.64
N ILE A 65 -25.27 -11.31 -32.34
CA ILE A 65 -25.34 -9.90 -31.93
C ILE A 65 -25.83 -9.04 -33.09
N ARG A 66 -25.30 -9.23 -34.30
CA ARG A 66 -25.75 -8.48 -35.48
C ARG A 66 -27.26 -8.64 -35.74
N ALA A 67 -27.82 -9.83 -35.51
CA ALA A 67 -29.23 -10.11 -35.72
C ALA A 67 -30.13 -9.51 -34.63
N GLU A 68 -29.70 -9.54 -33.37
CA GLU A 68 -30.53 -9.17 -32.22
C GLU A 68 -30.33 -7.74 -31.73
N ILE A 69 -29.21 -7.08 -32.05
CA ILE A 69 -28.83 -5.79 -31.46
C ILE A 69 -29.88 -4.68 -31.68
N ALA A 70 -30.51 -4.66 -32.85
CA ALA A 70 -31.50 -3.64 -33.22
C ALA A 70 -32.93 -3.96 -32.72
N SER A 71 -33.24 -5.24 -32.51
CA SER A 71 -34.60 -5.74 -32.28
C SER A 71 -34.84 -6.17 -30.83
N SER A 72 -33.80 -6.58 -30.11
CA SER A 72 -33.89 -7.08 -28.74
C SER A 72 -33.45 -6.01 -27.72
N PRO A 73 -34.36 -5.53 -26.85
CA PRO A 73 -34.02 -4.56 -25.81
C PRO A 73 -32.89 -5.05 -24.88
N ALA A 74 -32.83 -6.35 -24.60
CA ALA A 74 -31.79 -6.95 -23.77
C ALA A 74 -30.38 -6.87 -24.40
N ARG A 75 -30.32 -6.78 -25.73
CA ARG A 75 -29.07 -6.71 -26.52
C ARG A 75 -28.65 -5.29 -26.86
N LYS A 76 -29.36 -4.26 -26.39
CA LYS A 76 -28.96 -2.86 -26.63
C LYS A 76 -27.62 -2.55 -25.93
N PRO A 77 -26.63 -1.95 -26.59
CA PRO A 77 -25.35 -1.62 -25.95
C PRO A 77 -25.52 -0.58 -24.84
N ASP A 78 -24.56 -0.56 -23.92
CA ASP A 78 -24.49 0.43 -22.83
C ASP A 78 -24.08 1.80 -23.36
N PHE A 79 -23.18 1.82 -24.34
CA PHE A 79 -22.82 3.02 -25.08
C PHE A 79 -22.95 2.78 -26.59
N GLY A 80 -23.59 3.73 -27.26
CA GLY A 80 -23.70 3.77 -28.72
C GLY A 80 -25.01 3.28 -29.30
N GLU A 81 -25.05 3.30 -30.63
CA GLU A 81 -26.22 2.88 -31.40
C GLU A 81 -26.43 1.36 -31.35
N ALA A 82 -27.69 0.94 -31.48
CA ALA A 82 -28.10 -0.45 -31.54
C ALA A 82 -27.77 -1.12 -32.89
N ARG A 83 -26.51 -0.98 -33.35
CA ARG A 83 -25.99 -1.50 -34.61
C ARG A 83 -24.51 -1.84 -34.47
N VAL A 84 -24.11 -3.00 -35.00
CA VAL A 84 -22.69 -3.38 -35.05
C VAL A 84 -21.89 -2.45 -35.98
N HIS A 85 -20.66 -2.13 -35.59
CA HIS A 85 -19.74 -1.38 -36.47
C HIS A 85 -19.38 -2.24 -37.69
N PRO A 86 -19.37 -1.70 -38.93
CA PRO A 86 -19.22 -2.48 -40.15
C PRO A 86 -17.91 -3.29 -40.22
N THR A 87 -16.81 -2.77 -39.67
CA THR A 87 -15.50 -3.43 -39.69
C THR A 87 -15.03 -3.92 -38.33
N ALA A 88 -15.60 -3.39 -37.23
CA ALA A 88 -15.10 -3.61 -35.88
C ALA A 88 -16.05 -4.42 -35.00
N GLY A 89 -17.30 -4.61 -35.43
CA GLY A 89 -18.33 -5.30 -34.66
C GLY A 89 -18.73 -4.51 -33.42
N ALA A 90 -18.70 -5.18 -32.26
CA ALA A 90 -18.96 -4.56 -30.96
C ALA A 90 -17.85 -4.91 -29.96
N THR A 91 -17.65 -4.07 -28.94
CA THR A 91 -16.61 -4.27 -27.92
C THR A 91 -17.23 -4.46 -26.54
N VAL A 92 -16.66 -5.35 -25.73
CA VAL A 92 -16.97 -5.42 -24.30
C VAL A 92 -15.89 -4.67 -23.52
N VAL A 93 -16.26 -3.80 -22.60
CA VAL A 93 -15.35 -3.12 -21.67
C VAL A 93 -15.80 -3.41 -20.25
N GLY A 94 -14.88 -3.62 -19.30
CA GLY A 94 -15.31 -3.79 -17.92
C GLY A 94 -14.17 -3.88 -16.94
N ALA A 95 -14.51 -4.05 -15.68
CA ALA A 95 -13.57 -4.15 -14.59
C ALA A 95 -13.76 -5.47 -13.85
N ARG A 96 -12.67 -6.14 -13.51
CA ARG A 96 -12.70 -7.43 -12.82
C ARG A 96 -11.42 -7.67 -12.05
N LYS A 97 -11.49 -8.61 -11.10
CA LYS A 97 -10.29 -9.15 -10.46
C LYS A 97 -9.38 -9.86 -11.47
N PHE A 98 -8.11 -10.02 -11.09
CA PHE A 98 -7.14 -10.74 -11.89
C PHE A 98 -7.59 -12.18 -12.09
N LEU A 99 -7.60 -12.63 -13.34
CA LEU A 99 -7.97 -14.00 -13.71
C LEU A 99 -6.71 -14.77 -14.05
N ILE A 100 -6.60 -15.96 -13.46
CA ILE A 100 -5.52 -16.89 -13.76
C ILE A 100 -6.08 -17.95 -14.71
N ALA A 101 -5.56 -18.01 -15.93
CA ALA A 101 -5.83 -19.09 -16.86
C ALA A 101 -4.87 -20.24 -16.53
N TYR A 102 -5.42 -21.30 -15.94
CA TYR A 102 -4.66 -22.41 -15.39
C TYR A 102 -5.14 -23.72 -15.98
N ASN A 103 -4.25 -24.41 -16.67
CA ASN A 103 -4.52 -25.68 -17.32
C ASN A 103 -3.76 -26.81 -16.64
N ILE A 104 -4.39 -27.98 -16.50
CA ILE A 104 -3.76 -29.18 -15.97
C ILE A 104 -3.86 -30.29 -17.00
N PHE A 105 -2.71 -30.80 -17.42
CA PHE A 105 -2.62 -31.95 -18.32
C PHE A 105 -2.72 -33.24 -17.51
N LEU A 106 -3.53 -34.17 -17.98
CA LEU A 106 -3.67 -35.50 -17.40
C LEU A 106 -2.79 -36.48 -18.18
N ASN A 107 -2.31 -37.53 -17.52
CA ASN A 107 -1.51 -38.59 -18.12
C ASN A 107 -2.33 -39.56 -19.01
N THR A 108 -3.30 -39.04 -19.76
CA THR A 108 -4.18 -39.78 -20.66
C THR A 108 -4.54 -38.94 -21.89
N PRO A 109 -4.75 -39.55 -23.08
CA PRO A 109 -5.33 -38.87 -24.23
C PRO A 109 -6.87 -38.77 -24.16
N ASP A 110 -7.53 -39.42 -23.18
CA ASP A 110 -8.99 -39.44 -23.09
C ASP A 110 -9.58 -38.10 -22.60
N VAL A 111 -10.06 -37.31 -23.57
CA VAL A 111 -10.68 -36.00 -23.31
C VAL A 111 -11.97 -36.08 -22.49
N ASP A 112 -12.69 -37.21 -22.51
CA ASP A 112 -13.94 -37.33 -21.79
C ASP A 112 -13.70 -37.39 -20.28
N ILE A 113 -12.55 -37.92 -19.85
CA ILE A 113 -12.10 -37.81 -18.46
C ILE A 113 -11.87 -36.34 -18.08
N ALA A 114 -11.14 -35.58 -18.90
CA ALA A 114 -10.92 -34.15 -18.64
C ALA A 114 -12.23 -33.35 -18.60
N LYS A 115 -13.22 -33.66 -19.47
CA LYS A 115 -14.55 -33.03 -19.42
C LYS A 115 -15.30 -33.33 -18.13
N LYS A 116 -15.24 -34.59 -17.64
CA LYS A 116 -15.86 -35.00 -16.37
C LYS A 116 -15.21 -34.28 -15.19
N VAL A 117 -13.88 -34.23 -15.14
CA VAL A 117 -13.13 -33.52 -14.10
C VAL A 117 -13.43 -32.01 -14.14
N ALA A 118 -13.40 -31.39 -15.32
CA ALA A 118 -13.75 -29.97 -15.48
C ALA A 118 -15.18 -29.66 -14.99
N LYS A 119 -16.14 -30.57 -15.24
CA LYS A 119 -17.52 -30.45 -14.73
C LYS A 119 -17.57 -30.55 -13.21
N ALA A 120 -16.80 -31.44 -12.59
CA ALA A 120 -16.75 -31.55 -11.13
C ALA A 120 -16.13 -30.30 -10.47
N VAL A 121 -15.15 -29.69 -11.13
CA VAL A 121 -14.37 -28.58 -10.55
C VAL A 121 -15.01 -27.21 -10.73
N ARG A 122 -15.70 -26.96 -11.87
CA ARG A 122 -16.24 -25.63 -12.18
C ARG A 122 -17.53 -25.30 -11.43
N PHE A 123 -17.71 -24.02 -11.12
CA PHE A 123 -18.86 -23.52 -10.38
C PHE A 123 -20.20 -23.78 -11.07
N SER A 124 -20.26 -23.65 -12.41
CA SER A 124 -21.51 -23.78 -13.17
C SER A 124 -22.17 -25.16 -13.08
N SER A 125 -21.47 -26.16 -12.54
CA SER A 125 -21.99 -27.50 -12.26
C SER A 125 -21.90 -27.88 -10.78
N GLY A 126 -21.77 -26.90 -9.89
CA GLY A 126 -21.77 -27.10 -8.43
C GLY A 126 -20.38 -27.30 -7.81
N GLY A 127 -19.30 -27.14 -8.59
CA GLY A 127 -17.92 -27.21 -8.11
C GLY A 127 -17.48 -25.96 -7.35
N LEU A 128 -16.17 -25.68 -7.42
CA LEU A 128 -15.56 -24.56 -6.71
C LEU A 128 -16.09 -23.21 -7.24
N ARG A 129 -16.46 -22.31 -6.33
CA ARG A 129 -16.76 -20.91 -6.66
C ARG A 129 -15.55 -20.26 -7.34
N PHE A 130 -15.81 -19.27 -8.19
CA PHE A 130 -14.77 -18.54 -8.93
C PHE A 130 -13.90 -19.39 -9.85
N VAL A 131 -14.33 -20.61 -10.17
CA VAL A 131 -13.66 -21.47 -11.16
C VAL A 131 -14.61 -21.74 -12.31
N LYS A 132 -14.17 -21.38 -13.51
CA LYS A 132 -14.76 -21.83 -14.77
C LYS A 132 -13.84 -22.89 -15.37
N GLY A 133 -14.39 -23.89 -16.05
CA GLY A 133 -13.56 -24.95 -16.62
C GLY A 133 -14.21 -25.77 -17.73
N ALA A 134 -13.36 -26.32 -18.59
CA ALA A 134 -13.73 -27.21 -19.69
C ALA A 134 -12.60 -28.22 -19.94
N GLY A 135 -12.96 -29.36 -20.55
CA GLY A 135 -12.00 -30.39 -20.95
C GLY A 135 -11.68 -30.30 -22.43
N PHE A 136 -10.39 -30.35 -22.78
CA PHE A 136 -9.89 -30.28 -24.16
C PHE A 136 -8.87 -31.37 -24.44
N LEU A 137 -8.70 -31.71 -25.72
CA LEU A 137 -7.59 -32.52 -26.20
C LEU A 137 -6.56 -31.57 -26.82
N VAL A 138 -5.37 -31.51 -26.24
CA VAL A 138 -4.30 -30.61 -26.67
C VAL A 138 -3.01 -31.40 -26.76
N ARG A 139 -2.37 -31.39 -27.93
CA ARG A 139 -1.09 -32.11 -28.19
C ARG A 139 -1.17 -33.60 -27.83
N GLY A 140 -2.31 -34.23 -28.11
CA GLY A 140 -2.53 -35.66 -27.82
C GLY A 140 -2.75 -35.99 -26.33
N GLN A 141 -2.90 -34.97 -25.47
CA GLN A 141 -3.15 -35.14 -24.04
C GLN A 141 -4.46 -34.48 -23.62
N ALA A 142 -5.18 -35.11 -22.72
CA ALA A 142 -6.38 -34.56 -22.11
C ALA A 142 -5.99 -33.45 -21.13
N GLN A 143 -6.64 -32.29 -21.25
CA GLN A 143 -6.35 -31.09 -20.48
C GLN A 143 -7.62 -30.58 -19.80
N VAL A 144 -7.56 -30.36 -18.50
CA VAL A 144 -8.56 -29.62 -17.74
C VAL A 144 -8.16 -28.15 -17.80
N SER A 145 -8.81 -27.38 -18.68
CA SER A 145 -8.57 -25.94 -18.82
C SER A 145 -9.50 -25.15 -17.91
N MET A 146 -8.95 -24.22 -17.15
CA MET A 146 -9.69 -23.47 -16.14
C MET A 146 -9.35 -21.99 -16.14
N ASN A 147 -10.33 -21.18 -15.78
CA ASN A 147 -10.16 -19.78 -15.45
C ASN A 147 -10.55 -19.59 -13.98
N LEU A 148 -9.58 -19.18 -13.16
CA LEU A 148 -9.80 -18.78 -11.77
C LEU A 148 -10.08 -17.28 -11.77
N THR A 149 -11.33 -16.90 -11.51
CA THR A 149 -11.79 -15.50 -11.58
C THR A 149 -11.50 -14.72 -10.30
N ASP A 150 -11.24 -15.41 -9.19
CA ASP A 150 -10.81 -14.84 -7.91
C ASP A 150 -9.93 -15.85 -7.16
N PHE A 151 -8.62 -15.78 -7.39
CA PHE A 151 -7.65 -16.70 -6.80
C PHE A 151 -7.43 -16.48 -5.30
N GLU A 152 -7.86 -15.34 -4.75
CA GLU A 152 -7.74 -15.07 -3.31
C GLU A 152 -8.80 -15.86 -2.54
N GLN A 153 -10.00 -16.02 -3.11
CA GLN A 153 -11.07 -16.81 -2.52
C GLN A 153 -10.98 -18.29 -2.87
N THR A 154 -10.57 -18.62 -4.10
CA THR A 154 -10.30 -20.01 -4.52
C THR A 154 -8.87 -20.14 -5.04
N PRO A 155 -7.92 -20.45 -4.13
CA PRO A 155 -6.50 -20.50 -4.45
C PRO A 155 -6.12 -21.61 -5.43
N ILE A 156 -5.05 -21.37 -6.18
CA ILE A 156 -4.59 -22.26 -7.26
C ILE A 156 -4.27 -23.68 -6.77
N GLN A 157 -3.64 -23.80 -5.59
CA GLN A 157 -3.31 -25.06 -4.95
C GLN A 157 -4.55 -25.89 -4.61
N ARG A 158 -5.65 -25.24 -4.17
CA ARG A 158 -6.91 -25.91 -3.88
C ARG A 158 -7.55 -26.48 -5.15
N VAL A 159 -7.49 -25.71 -6.24
CA VAL A 159 -7.99 -26.16 -7.55
C VAL A 159 -7.17 -27.35 -8.06
N PHE A 160 -5.84 -27.26 -7.98
CA PHE A 160 -4.94 -28.35 -8.40
C PHE A 160 -5.21 -29.64 -7.64
N GLU A 161 -5.30 -29.58 -6.31
CA GLU A 161 -5.57 -30.76 -5.48
C GLU A 161 -6.97 -31.35 -5.74
N LEU A 162 -7.99 -30.52 -6.01
CA LEU A 162 -9.30 -31.05 -6.39
C LEU A 162 -9.26 -31.74 -7.76
N VAL A 163 -8.59 -31.15 -8.75
CA VAL A 163 -8.41 -31.77 -10.07
C VAL A 163 -7.67 -33.10 -9.92
N LYS A 164 -6.60 -33.14 -9.14
CA LYS A 164 -5.84 -34.37 -8.83
C LYS A 164 -6.72 -35.43 -8.19
N LYS A 165 -7.53 -35.07 -7.20
CA LYS A 165 -8.47 -35.98 -6.53
C LYS A 165 -9.54 -36.51 -7.47
N GLU A 166 -10.14 -35.65 -8.30
CA GLU A 166 -11.16 -36.06 -9.26
C GLU A 166 -10.60 -36.91 -10.41
N ALA A 167 -9.38 -36.60 -10.87
CA ALA A 167 -8.65 -37.38 -11.86
C ALA A 167 -8.35 -38.81 -11.36
N ALA A 168 -7.93 -38.94 -10.10
CA ALA A 168 -7.60 -40.24 -9.49
C ALA A 168 -8.78 -41.22 -9.48
N ARG A 169 -10.03 -40.72 -9.44
CA ARG A 169 -11.25 -41.56 -9.53
C ARG A 169 -11.37 -42.31 -10.85
N TYR A 170 -10.68 -41.85 -11.88
CA TYR A 170 -10.64 -42.46 -13.21
C TYR A 170 -9.30 -43.18 -13.49
N GLY A 171 -8.46 -43.37 -12.46
CA GLY A 171 -7.16 -44.03 -12.61
C GLY A 171 -6.11 -43.17 -13.33
N VAL A 172 -6.33 -41.86 -13.45
CA VAL A 172 -5.41 -40.93 -14.10
C VAL A 172 -4.89 -39.90 -13.09
N ALA A 173 -3.76 -39.29 -13.41
CA ALA A 173 -3.11 -38.29 -12.57
C ALA A 173 -2.74 -37.05 -13.40
N PRO A 174 -2.64 -35.87 -12.76
CA PRO A 174 -1.97 -34.73 -13.37
C PRO A 174 -0.54 -35.10 -13.78
N LEU A 175 -0.22 -34.87 -15.05
CA LEU A 175 1.13 -35.02 -15.59
C LEU A 175 1.92 -33.71 -15.42
N SER A 176 1.28 -32.59 -15.73
CA SER A 176 1.86 -31.26 -15.64
C SER A 176 0.76 -30.19 -15.59
N SER A 177 1.14 -28.94 -15.36
CA SER A 177 0.21 -27.81 -15.42
C SER A 177 0.85 -26.61 -16.10
N GLU A 178 0.03 -25.73 -16.66
CA GLU A 178 0.44 -24.60 -17.48
C GLU A 178 -0.35 -23.35 -17.07
N ILE A 179 0.36 -22.24 -16.94
CA ILE A 179 -0.22 -20.90 -16.84
C ILE A 179 -0.24 -20.30 -18.24
N VAL A 180 -1.42 -19.85 -18.68
CA VAL A 180 -1.56 -19.13 -19.95
C VAL A 180 -1.49 -17.63 -19.67
N GLY A 181 -0.37 -17.00 -20.06
CA GLY A 181 -0.12 -15.59 -19.86
C GLY A 181 0.62 -15.31 -18.54
N LEU A 182 0.14 -14.33 -17.78
CA LEU A 182 0.77 -13.88 -16.54
C LEU A 182 -0.02 -14.37 -15.32
N ILE A 183 0.69 -14.51 -14.20
CA ILE A 183 0.11 -14.86 -12.90
C ILE A 183 0.55 -13.84 -11.84
N PRO A 184 -0.33 -13.44 -10.90
CA PRO A 184 0.07 -12.60 -9.78
C PRO A 184 1.04 -13.35 -8.87
N LYS A 185 2.13 -12.70 -8.47
CA LYS A 185 3.14 -13.26 -7.55
C LYS A 185 2.51 -13.91 -6.31
N LYS A 186 1.57 -13.20 -5.67
CA LYS A 186 0.80 -13.66 -4.50
C LYS A 186 0.19 -15.05 -4.66
N ALA A 187 -0.27 -15.41 -5.86
CA ALA A 187 -0.91 -16.71 -6.12
C ALA A 187 0.10 -17.87 -6.01
N LEU A 188 1.34 -17.68 -6.49
CA LEU A 188 2.40 -18.69 -6.38
C LEU A 188 2.93 -18.79 -4.96
N GLU A 189 3.09 -17.66 -4.28
CA GLU A 189 3.56 -17.63 -2.88
C GLU A 189 2.58 -18.34 -1.95
N SER A 190 1.28 -18.04 -2.09
CA SER A 190 0.23 -18.71 -1.32
C SER A 190 0.20 -20.22 -1.57
N ALA A 191 0.52 -20.65 -2.80
CA ALA A 191 0.62 -22.07 -3.12
C ALA A 191 1.86 -22.70 -2.48
N ALA A 192 3.02 -22.03 -2.56
CA ALA A 192 4.26 -22.50 -1.95
C ALA A 192 4.13 -22.64 -0.43
N GLU A 193 3.56 -21.64 0.24
CA GLU A 193 3.26 -21.67 1.68
C GLU A 193 2.40 -22.88 2.04
N TRP A 194 1.34 -23.13 1.27
CA TRP A 194 0.41 -24.24 1.52
C TRP A 194 1.04 -25.62 1.32
N PHE A 195 1.81 -25.81 0.25
CA PHE A 195 2.42 -27.11 -0.07
C PHE A 195 3.66 -27.41 0.77
N LEU A 196 4.50 -26.41 1.03
CA LEU A 196 5.77 -26.62 1.72
C LEU A 196 5.61 -26.63 3.24
N GLN A 197 4.57 -25.98 3.77
CA GLN A 197 4.26 -25.93 5.21
C GLN A 197 5.47 -25.52 6.07
N ILE A 198 6.26 -24.59 5.56
CA ILE A 198 7.46 -24.09 6.25
C ILE A 198 7.01 -23.39 7.53
N GLU A 199 7.61 -23.77 8.66
CA GLU A 199 7.28 -23.19 9.96
C GLU A 199 7.53 -21.68 9.97
N ASN A 200 6.57 -20.90 10.47
CA ASN A 200 6.63 -19.44 10.56
C ASN A 200 6.94 -18.72 9.23
N PHE A 201 6.54 -19.30 8.10
CA PHE A 201 6.71 -18.67 6.80
C PHE A 201 5.58 -17.71 6.44
N ASP A 202 5.95 -16.53 5.96
CA ASP A 202 5.07 -15.65 5.20
C ASP A 202 5.84 -14.99 4.04
N SER A 203 5.11 -14.40 3.09
CA SER A 203 5.69 -13.79 1.88
C SER A 203 6.77 -12.72 2.13
N SER A 204 6.86 -12.14 3.32
CA SER A 204 7.90 -11.17 3.71
C SER A 204 9.30 -11.79 3.88
N LEU A 205 9.37 -13.11 4.10
CA LEU A 205 10.64 -13.85 4.15
C LEU A 205 11.21 -14.13 2.76
N ILE A 206 10.49 -13.81 1.69
CA ILE A 206 11.02 -13.85 0.32
C ILE A 206 11.92 -12.63 0.12
N LEU A 207 13.22 -12.86 -0.10
CA LEU A 207 14.23 -11.81 -0.23
C LEU A 207 13.83 -10.71 -1.22
N GLU A 208 13.36 -11.08 -2.42
CA GLU A 208 12.97 -10.15 -3.47
C GLU A 208 11.73 -9.32 -3.08
N ASN A 209 10.79 -9.88 -2.31
CA ASN A 209 9.68 -9.09 -1.76
C ASN A 209 10.20 -8.04 -0.78
N ARG A 210 11.11 -8.46 0.10
CA ARG A 210 11.70 -7.60 1.10
C ARG A 210 12.49 -6.46 0.47
N LEU A 211 13.34 -6.77 -0.52
CA LEU A 211 14.08 -5.78 -1.29
C LEU A 211 13.13 -4.81 -2.01
N SER A 212 12.10 -5.32 -2.69
CA SER A 212 11.13 -4.47 -3.41
C SER A 212 10.36 -3.53 -2.47
N ALA A 213 9.98 -3.99 -1.28
CA ALA A 213 9.28 -3.18 -0.29
C ALA A 213 10.15 -2.05 0.27
N VAL A 214 11.42 -2.35 0.57
CA VAL A 214 12.41 -1.37 1.06
C VAL A 214 12.75 -0.35 -0.03
N MET A 215 13.02 -0.80 -1.25
CA MET A 215 13.32 0.08 -2.39
C MET A 215 12.10 0.91 -2.82
N GLY A 216 10.88 0.41 -2.60
CA GLY A 216 9.63 1.09 -2.94
C GLY A 216 9.12 2.09 -1.89
N GLY A 217 9.82 2.25 -0.76
CA GLY A 217 9.49 3.24 0.28
C GLY A 217 8.13 3.03 0.98
N LYS A 218 7.48 1.87 0.81
CA LYS A 218 6.08 1.64 1.21
C LYS A 218 5.86 1.04 2.60
N MET A 219 6.89 0.62 3.35
CA MET A 219 6.72 0.26 4.77
C MET A 219 8.06 0.13 5.50
N ALA A 220 8.11 0.59 6.75
CA ALA A 220 9.02 0.01 7.74
C ALA A 220 8.62 -1.47 7.94
N LEU A 221 9.60 -2.36 8.01
CA LEU A 221 9.43 -3.81 8.12
C LEU A 221 8.47 -4.19 9.28
N GLY A 222 7.59 -5.18 9.06
CA GLY A 222 6.69 -5.77 10.08
C GLY A 222 5.57 -4.83 10.56
N GLY A 223 4.74 -5.30 11.50
CA GLY A 223 3.72 -4.44 12.14
C GLY A 223 4.35 -3.22 12.84
N LEU A 224 3.56 -2.27 13.34
CA LEU A 224 4.06 -1.04 13.99
C LEU A 224 5.20 -1.29 15.00
N ARG A 225 5.19 -2.43 15.69
CA ARG A 225 6.28 -2.90 16.55
C ARG A 225 7.64 -2.92 15.84
N ALA A 226 7.75 -3.57 14.69
CA ALA A 226 9.02 -3.75 14.00
C ALA A 226 9.55 -2.44 13.36
N GLY A 227 8.70 -1.41 13.23
CA GLY A 227 9.13 -0.06 12.88
C GLY A 227 9.74 0.73 14.05
N VAL A 228 9.42 0.38 15.30
CA VAL A 228 9.84 1.12 16.50
C VAL A 228 10.86 0.33 17.33
N GLU A 229 10.79 -1.00 17.31
CA GLU A 229 11.64 -1.92 18.07
C GLU A 229 13.13 -1.69 17.83
N PRO A 230 13.63 -1.54 16.58
CA PRO A 230 15.06 -1.27 16.37
C PRO A 230 15.52 0.04 17.01
N PHE A 231 14.69 1.07 17.00
CA PHE A 231 15.02 2.36 17.61
C PHE A 231 15.05 2.27 19.15
N VAL A 232 14.08 1.58 19.74
CA VAL A 232 14.02 1.36 21.19
C VAL A 232 15.18 0.48 21.67
N GLU A 233 15.54 -0.56 20.92
CA GLU A 233 16.71 -1.40 21.21
C GLU A 233 18.03 -0.62 21.13
N GLN A 234 18.16 0.28 20.13
CA GLN A 234 19.33 1.16 20.04
C GLN A 234 19.44 2.13 21.21
N LEU A 235 18.31 2.70 21.68
CA LEU A 235 18.30 3.55 22.88
C LEU A 235 18.64 2.78 24.16
N ALA A 236 18.30 1.48 24.21
CA ALA A 236 18.60 0.61 25.35
C ALA A 236 20.04 0.03 25.32
N ALA A 237 20.74 0.12 24.19
CA ALA A 237 22.08 -0.39 24.03
C ALA A 237 23.09 0.41 24.87
N PRO A 238 24.17 -0.22 25.37
CA PRO A 238 25.24 0.47 26.10
C PRO A 238 26.19 1.22 25.14
N THR A 239 25.63 2.07 24.28
CA THR A 239 26.34 2.92 23.31
C THR A 239 26.05 4.39 23.59
N ALA A 240 26.92 5.28 23.12
CA ALA A 240 26.77 6.71 23.40
C ALA A 240 25.67 7.40 22.58
N THR A 241 25.31 6.82 21.43
CA THR A 241 24.23 7.28 20.55
C THR A 241 23.48 6.09 19.95
N PRO A 242 22.20 6.25 19.56
CA PRO A 242 21.31 7.38 19.85
C PRO A 242 21.01 7.51 21.36
N GLY A 243 20.67 8.73 21.81
CA GLY A 243 20.50 9.05 23.23
C GLY A 243 19.26 9.89 23.54
N GLY A 244 19.31 10.63 24.65
CA GLY A 244 18.18 11.44 25.12
C GLY A 244 17.71 12.52 24.14
N GLY A 245 18.62 13.17 23.41
CA GLY A 245 18.27 14.15 22.38
C GLY A 245 17.54 13.52 21.19
N SER A 246 18.03 12.38 20.72
CA SER A 246 17.40 11.57 19.66
C SER A 246 15.99 11.11 20.06
N ALA A 247 15.83 10.67 21.32
CA ALA A 247 14.53 10.28 21.87
C ALA A 247 13.57 11.50 22.00
N ALA A 248 14.07 12.67 22.39
CA ALA A 248 13.28 13.90 22.44
C ALA A 248 12.80 14.33 21.04
N ALA A 249 13.67 14.26 20.03
CA ALA A 249 13.31 14.53 18.64
C ALA A 249 12.23 13.56 18.13
N ALA A 250 12.39 12.26 18.40
CA ALA A 250 11.40 11.25 18.06
C ALA A 250 10.06 11.48 18.76
N SER A 251 10.06 11.87 20.03
CA SER A 251 8.84 12.23 20.78
C SER A 251 8.10 13.41 20.16
N ALA A 252 8.82 14.47 19.78
CA ALA A 252 8.23 15.61 19.08
C ALA A 252 7.71 15.25 17.69
N ALA A 253 8.40 14.39 16.94
CA ALA A 253 7.94 13.89 15.64
C ALA A 253 6.64 13.08 15.79
N MET A 254 6.54 12.21 16.80
CA MET A 254 5.29 11.50 17.11
C MET A 254 4.15 12.46 17.46
N ALA A 255 4.43 13.52 18.23
CA ALA A 255 3.44 14.56 18.52
C ALA A 255 2.92 15.26 17.25
N ALA A 256 3.83 15.68 16.36
CA ALA A 256 3.46 16.31 15.09
C ALA A 256 2.68 15.36 14.17
N GLY A 257 3.05 14.07 14.15
CA GLY A 257 2.36 13.04 13.39
C GLY A 257 0.91 12.83 13.85
N LEU A 258 0.68 12.71 15.15
CA LEU A 258 -0.67 12.60 15.73
C LEU A 258 -1.51 13.84 15.43
N ALA A 259 -0.96 15.05 15.62
CA ALA A 259 -1.64 16.30 15.31
C ALA A 259 -2.03 16.39 13.81
N THR A 260 -1.12 15.99 12.92
CA THR A 260 -1.36 15.96 11.47
C THR A 260 -2.47 14.98 11.11
N MET A 261 -2.48 13.78 11.70
CA MET A 261 -3.54 12.79 11.52
C MET A 261 -4.90 13.36 11.93
N VAL A 262 -5.00 13.94 13.13
CA VAL A 262 -6.27 14.50 13.65
C VAL A 262 -6.79 15.63 12.75
N ALA A 263 -5.92 16.56 12.35
CA ALA A 263 -6.27 17.65 11.45
C ALA A 263 -6.73 17.12 10.08
N SER A 264 -6.02 16.14 9.52
CA SER A 264 -6.33 15.52 8.23
C SER A 264 -7.65 14.75 8.23
N MET A 265 -7.95 14.02 9.31
CA MET A 265 -9.21 13.28 9.45
C MET A 265 -10.42 14.20 9.67
N SER A 266 -10.18 15.41 10.18
CA SER A 266 -11.22 16.43 10.39
C SER A 266 -11.47 17.26 9.11
N ARG A 267 -10.43 17.50 8.31
CA ARG A 267 -10.53 18.24 7.04
C ARG A 267 -11.46 17.53 6.05
N GLY A 268 -12.28 18.31 5.32
CA GLY A 268 -13.22 17.80 4.31
C GLY A 268 -14.49 17.13 4.88
N LYS A 269 -14.64 17.06 6.21
CA LYS A 269 -15.89 16.61 6.84
C LYS A 269 -16.90 17.75 6.88
N LYS A 270 -18.17 17.45 6.59
CA LYS A 270 -19.27 18.44 6.59
C LYS A 270 -19.35 19.26 7.88
N ALA A 271 -19.08 18.65 9.04
CA ALA A 271 -19.11 19.31 10.34
C ALA A 271 -17.98 20.34 10.57
N PHE A 272 -16.89 20.28 9.79
CA PHE A 272 -15.69 21.11 9.99
C PHE A 272 -15.33 21.95 8.76
N VAL A 273 -16.24 22.07 7.78
CA VAL A 273 -15.98 22.82 6.54
C VAL A 273 -15.62 24.29 6.81
N GLN A 274 -16.20 24.90 7.85
CA GLN A 274 -15.90 26.27 8.27
C GLN A 274 -14.45 26.45 8.76
N TYR A 275 -13.75 25.36 9.10
CA TYR A 275 -12.36 25.36 9.56
C TYR A 275 -11.38 24.86 8.49
N GLU A 276 -11.82 24.64 7.26
CA GLU A 276 -11.02 23.99 6.22
C GLU A 276 -9.70 24.72 5.93
N ARG A 277 -9.71 26.05 5.93
CA ARG A 277 -8.49 26.86 5.79
C ARG A 277 -7.54 26.65 6.97
N ALA A 278 -8.03 26.80 8.20
CA ALA A 278 -7.22 26.65 9.41
C ALA A 278 -6.64 25.23 9.54
N LEU A 279 -7.42 24.21 9.21
CA LEU A 279 -6.97 22.82 9.19
C LEU A 279 -5.90 22.58 8.11
N SER A 280 -6.05 23.19 6.93
CA SER A 280 -5.06 23.06 5.85
C SER A 280 -3.74 23.76 6.18
N GLU A 281 -3.80 24.95 6.78
CA GLU A 281 -2.63 25.68 7.28
C GLU A 281 -1.92 24.90 8.39
N ALA A 282 -2.67 24.33 9.33
CA ALA A 282 -2.12 23.48 10.39
C ALA A 282 -1.45 22.21 9.82
N ILE A 283 -2.08 21.52 8.86
CA ILE A 283 -1.49 20.34 8.21
C ILE A 283 -0.18 20.69 7.50
N ALA A 284 -0.15 21.79 6.75
CA ALA A 284 1.05 22.23 6.05
C ALA A 284 2.19 22.50 7.04
N ARG A 285 1.92 23.27 8.10
CA ARG A 285 2.94 23.61 9.09
C ARG A 285 3.40 22.41 9.90
N LEU A 286 2.48 21.53 10.32
CA LEU A 286 2.84 20.30 11.03
C LEU A 286 3.66 19.36 10.17
N SER A 287 3.42 19.31 8.86
CA SER A 287 4.21 18.49 7.93
C SER A 287 5.66 19.00 7.83
N GLU A 288 5.86 20.32 7.75
CA GLU A 288 7.20 20.91 7.80
C GLU A 288 7.93 20.61 9.12
N LEU A 289 7.22 20.77 10.25
CA LEU A 289 7.76 20.47 11.58
C LEU A 289 8.10 18.99 11.71
N LEU A 290 7.24 18.10 11.22
CA LEU A 290 7.43 16.66 11.27
C LEU A 290 8.71 16.23 10.54
N GLU A 291 8.93 16.71 9.31
CA GLU A 291 10.14 16.37 8.56
C GLU A 291 11.40 16.93 9.21
N ALA A 292 11.35 18.16 9.73
CA ALA A 292 12.47 18.74 10.47
C ALA A 292 12.79 17.96 11.76
N LEU A 293 11.78 17.47 12.47
CA LEU A 293 11.94 16.69 13.70
C LEU A 293 12.44 15.27 13.43
N LYS A 294 12.02 14.63 12.33
CA LYS A 294 12.60 13.35 11.89
C LYS A 294 14.09 13.49 11.59
N ALA A 295 14.47 14.51 10.82
CA ALA A 295 15.87 14.77 10.51
C ALA A 295 16.70 15.06 11.78
N ALA A 296 16.09 15.64 12.82
CA ALA A 296 16.76 15.92 14.08
C ALA A 296 17.10 14.66 14.90
N ILE A 297 16.45 13.51 14.65
CA ILE A 297 16.75 12.23 15.32
C ILE A 297 18.19 11.81 14.99
N ASP A 298 18.52 11.79 13.71
CA ASP A 298 19.88 11.43 13.25
C ASP A 298 20.88 12.55 13.54
N ALA A 299 20.46 13.82 13.37
CA ALA A 299 21.34 14.97 13.60
C ALA A 299 21.87 15.05 15.04
N ASP A 300 21.09 14.61 16.04
CA ASP A 300 21.54 14.53 17.43
C ASP A 300 22.71 13.54 17.58
N ALA A 301 22.53 12.32 17.08
CA ALA A 301 23.58 11.30 17.11
C ALA A 301 24.83 11.72 16.33
N GLU A 302 24.66 12.37 15.16
CA GLU A 302 25.75 12.92 14.37
C GLU A 302 26.50 14.05 15.10
N SER A 303 25.77 14.95 15.76
CA SER A 303 26.36 16.08 16.48
C SER A 303 27.20 15.62 17.69
N TYR A 304 26.74 14.58 18.41
CA TYR A 304 27.52 13.96 19.47
C TYR A 304 28.82 13.35 18.93
N ASN A 305 28.74 12.61 17.82
CA ASN A 305 29.91 12.01 17.18
C ASN A 305 30.92 13.08 16.73
N ALA A 306 30.44 14.25 16.25
CA ALA A 306 31.28 15.38 15.90
C ALA A 306 32.01 15.97 17.12
N VAL A 307 31.33 16.12 18.25
CA VAL A 307 31.94 16.56 19.52
C VAL A 307 33.02 15.58 19.99
N MET A 308 32.74 14.27 19.96
CA MET A 308 33.73 13.24 20.33
C MET A 308 34.96 13.24 19.41
N LYS A 309 34.75 13.48 18.11
CA LYS A 309 35.84 13.64 17.14
C LYS A 309 36.67 14.89 17.44
N ALA A 310 36.05 16.02 17.79
CA ALA A 310 36.75 17.23 18.19
C ALA A 310 37.61 17.01 19.45
N TYR A 311 37.08 16.33 20.47
CA TYR A 311 37.83 15.97 21.67
C TYR A 311 39.04 15.07 21.37
N LYS A 312 38.88 14.07 20.48
CA LYS A 312 39.98 13.20 20.08
C LYS A 312 41.07 13.98 19.35
N GLN A 313 40.70 14.84 18.41
CA GLN A 313 41.64 15.67 17.64
C GLN A 313 42.39 16.68 18.52
N ALA A 314 41.76 17.19 19.58
CA ALA A 314 42.40 18.12 20.50
C ALA A 314 43.46 17.46 21.40
N LYS A 315 43.41 16.13 21.60
CA LYS A 315 44.47 15.40 22.33
C LYS A 315 45.77 15.25 21.53
N ASP A 316 45.67 15.24 20.20
CA ASP A 316 46.80 14.95 19.30
C ASP A 316 47.50 16.22 18.79
N SER A 317 47.06 17.43 19.16
CA SER A 317 47.65 18.69 18.68
C SER A 317 47.40 19.84 19.66
N ALA A 318 48.47 20.50 20.13
CA ALA A 318 48.37 21.66 21.02
C ALA A 318 47.77 22.87 20.28
N GLY A 319 46.58 23.35 20.70
CA GLY A 319 46.03 24.65 20.29
C GLY A 319 44.67 24.68 19.56
N LYS A 320 43.68 23.84 19.91
CA LYS A 320 42.38 23.78 19.20
C LYS A 320 41.12 23.93 20.07
N ASP A 321 41.16 24.73 21.13
CA ASP A 321 39.98 25.01 21.97
C ASP A 321 38.75 25.49 21.16
N GLY A 322 38.96 26.25 20.08
CA GLY A 322 37.86 26.71 19.21
C GLY A 322 37.13 25.61 18.45
N VAL A 323 37.80 24.50 18.11
CA VAL A 323 37.18 23.39 17.35
C VAL A 323 36.21 22.61 18.24
N ILE A 324 36.53 22.47 19.53
CA ILE A 324 35.63 21.84 20.51
C ILE A 324 34.42 22.76 20.76
N ASP A 325 34.65 24.05 20.96
CA ASP A 325 33.58 25.02 21.20
C ASP A 325 32.60 25.10 20.01
N ASP A 326 33.10 25.10 18.77
CA ASP A 326 32.24 25.09 17.58
C ASP A 326 31.41 23.81 17.46
N ALA A 327 32.01 22.65 17.75
CA ALA A 327 31.29 21.38 17.77
C ALA A 327 30.22 21.35 18.88
N LEU A 328 30.52 21.86 20.07
CA LEU A 328 29.56 21.98 21.17
C LEU A 328 28.44 22.97 20.86
N LYS A 329 28.72 24.10 20.18
CA LYS A 329 27.69 25.03 19.70
C LYS A 329 26.73 24.33 18.74
N GLN A 330 27.26 23.56 17.77
CA GLN A 330 26.44 22.78 16.85
C GLN A 330 25.60 21.72 17.58
N ALA A 331 26.21 20.96 18.50
CA ALA A 331 25.52 19.96 19.31
C ALA A 331 24.50 20.57 20.29
N THR A 332 24.65 21.84 20.68
CA THR A 332 23.66 22.57 21.49
C THR A 332 22.48 23.04 20.63
N ASN A 333 22.75 23.45 19.39
CA ASN A 333 21.72 23.99 18.50
C ASN A 333 20.69 22.94 18.04
N VAL A 334 21.10 21.66 17.92
CA VAL A 334 20.18 20.56 17.55
C VAL A 334 19.05 20.39 18.59
N PRO A 335 19.32 20.10 19.87
CA PRO A 335 18.28 19.95 20.88
C PRO A 335 17.55 21.28 21.15
N LEU A 336 18.20 22.44 21.05
CA LEU A 336 17.49 23.72 21.14
C LEU A 336 16.43 23.83 20.04
N GLY A 337 16.80 23.48 18.80
CA GLY A 337 15.88 23.47 17.67
C GLY A 337 14.74 22.46 17.82
N VAL A 338 14.99 21.30 18.46
CA VAL A 338 13.94 20.34 18.82
C VAL A 338 12.97 20.96 19.83
N ALA A 339 13.47 21.61 20.88
CA ALA A 339 12.63 22.25 21.90
C ALA A 339 11.75 23.37 21.31
N GLU A 340 12.31 24.21 20.42
CA GLU A 340 11.57 25.29 19.75
C GLU A 340 10.43 24.74 18.89
N ARG A 341 10.70 23.70 18.09
CA ARG A 341 9.70 23.04 17.24
C ARG A 341 8.66 22.29 18.06
N ALA A 342 9.07 21.60 19.13
CA ALA A 342 8.15 20.91 20.02
C ALA A 342 7.17 21.88 20.70
N ARG A 343 7.63 23.08 21.09
CA ARG A 343 6.76 24.15 21.60
C ARG A 343 5.75 24.60 20.56
N GLU A 344 6.19 24.77 19.32
CA GLU A 344 5.30 25.13 18.21
C GLU A 344 4.25 24.04 17.93
N VAL A 345 4.66 22.76 17.91
CA VAL A 345 3.73 21.63 17.80
C VAL A 345 2.71 21.66 18.93
N ALA A 346 3.13 21.87 20.18
CA ALA A 346 2.22 21.98 21.32
C ALA A 346 1.21 23.12 21.16
N ALA A 347 1.66 24.29 20.67
CA ALA A 347 0.78 25.43 20.40
C ALA A 347 -0.24 25.12 19.31
N ILE A 348 0.15 24.45 18.22
CA ILE A 348 -0.78 24.02 17.16
C ILE A 348 -1.76 22.98 17.69
N VAL A 349 -1.32 22.03 18.51
CA VAL A 349 -2.20 21.03 19.11
C VAL A 349 -3.31 21.69 19.95
N GLU A 350 -2.99 22.74 20.70
CA GLU A 350 -4.00 23.50 21.46
C GLU A 350 -5.03 24.17 20.53
N THR A 351 -4.60 24.76 19.42
CA THR A 351 -5.53 25.39 18.45
C THR A 351 -6.41 24.39 17.71
N LEU A 352 -5.95 23.14 17.56
CA LEU A 352 -6.72 22.07 16.92
C LEU A 352 -7.87 21.53 17.79
N LYS A 353 -7.76 21.59 19.13
CA LYS A 353 -8.78 21.02 20.05
C LYS A 353 -10.23 21.47 19.75
N PRO A 354 -10.53 22.77 19.55
CA PRO A 354 -11.91 23.21 19.29
C PRO A 354 -12.38 23.02 17.84
N ILE A 355 -11.50 22.71 16.89
CA ILE A 355 -11.80 22.71 15.44
C ILE A 355 -11.67 21.34 14.77
N THR A 356 -11.49 20.27 15.56
CA THR A 356 -11.32 18.89 15.09
C THR A 356 -12.35 17.96 15.70
N ASN A 357 -12.40 16.72 15.22
CA ASN A 357 -13.33 15.70 15.69
C ASN A 357 -13.17 15.42 17.21
N PRO A 358 -14.21 15.65 18.04
CA PRO A 358 -14.15 15.40 19.48
C PRO A 358 -13.79 13.96 19.86
N ASN A 359 -14.11 12.98 19.00
CA ASN A 359 -13.77 11.57 19.22
C ASN A 359 -12.27 11.27 19.14
N MET A 360 -11.45 12.24 18.69
CA MET A 360 -9.99 12.13 18.58
C MET A 360 -9.26 12.93 19.67
N LYS A 361 -9.97 13.33 20.74
CA LYS A 361 -9.40 14.09 21.86
C LYS A 361 -8.24 13.35 22.54
N SER A 362 -8.28 12.02 22.59
CA SER A 362 -7.19 11.19 23.13
C SER A 362 -5.88 11.35 22.35
N ASP A 363 -5.97 11.44 21.02
CA ASP A 363 -4.81 11.62 20.14
C ASP A 363 -4.15 12.99 20.35
N LEU A 364 -4.96 14.07 20.43
CA LEU A 364 -4.44 15.41 20.72
C LEU A 364 -3.87 15.54 22.14
N THR A 365 -4.46 14.83 23.12
CA THR A 365 -3.94 14.79 24.49
C THR A 365 -2.56 14.12 24.51
N THR A 366 -2.42 13.00 23.81
CA THR A 366 -1.14 12.29 23.67
C THR A 366 -0.12 13.14 22.92
N ALA A 367 -0.50 13.78 21.82
CA ALA A 367 0.37 14.69 21.07
C ALA A 367 0.90 15.83 21.94
N PHE A 368 0.05 16.48 22.73
CA PHE A 368 0.46 17.54 23.64
C PHE A 368 1.44 17.05 24.72
N ALA A 369 1.16 15.88 25.31
CA ALA A 369 2.03 15.28 26.33
C ALA A 369 3.41 14.92 25.76
N LEU A 370 3.45 14.31 24.56
CA LEU A 370 4.69 13.98 23.86
C LEU A 370 5.52 15.21 23.50
N ALA A 371 4.87 16.29 23.06
CA ALA A 371 5.54 17.57 22.79
C ALA A 371 6.16 18.15 24.06
N ARG A 372 5.47 18.06 25.21
CA ARG A 372 6.02 18.49 26.51
C ARG A 372 7.22 17.67 26.96
N ALA A 373 7.11 16.35 26.89
CA ALA A 373 8.23 15.45 27.21
C ALA A 373 9.43 15.70 26.30
N ALA A 374 9.19 15.95 25.00
CA ALA A 374 10.24 16.30 24.06
C ALA A 374 10.94 17.63 24.42
N MET A 375 10.19 18.67 24.79
CA MET A 375 10.78 19.94 25.25
C MET A 375 11.66 19.73 26.48
N GLU A 376 11.17 19.00 27.49
CA GLU A 376 11.92 18.73 28.72
C GLU A 376 13.22 17.98 28.43
N GLY A 377 13.15 16.88 27.67
CA GLY A 377 14.31 16.09 27.29
C GLY A 377 15.32 16.90 26.45
N ALA A 378 14.83 17.66 25.47
CA ALA A 378 15.69 18.48 24.62
C ALA A 378 16.38 19.60 25.42
N LEU A 379 15.67 20.29 26.32
CA LEU A 379 16.25 21.34 27.17
C LEU A 379 17.29 20.79 28.15
N ALA A 380 17.13 19.56 28.64
CA ALA A 380 18.15 18.90 29.46
C ALA A 380 19.45 18.64 28.65
N ASN A 381 19.32 18.24 27.38
CA ASN A 381 20.46 18.06 26.47
C ASN A 381 21.12 19.40 26.09
N VAL A 382 20.35 20.50 26.02
CA VAL A 382 20.91 21.85 25.88
C VAL A 382 21.77 22.18 27.08
N GLU A 383 21.26 22.01 28.31
CA GLU A 383 21.98 22.45 29.52
C GLU A 383 23.30 21.69 29.70
N ILE A 384 23.34 20.38 29.50
CA ILE A 384 24.57 19.60 29.66
C ILE A 384 25.67 20.01 28.66
N ASN A 385 25.28 20.40 27.44
CA ASN A 385 26.21 20.92 26.45
C ASN A 385 26.72 22.33 26.83
N LEU A 386 25.84 23.17 27.38
CA LEU A 386 26.19 24.51 27.84
C LEU A 386 27.12 24.52 29.05
N GLU A 387 27.03 23.52 29.95
CA GLU A 387 27.98 23.34 31.06
C GLU A 387 29.41 23.05 30.56
N SER A 388 29.53 22.43 29.39
CA SER A 388 30.82 22.05 28.80
C SER A 388 31.43 23.13 27.90
N LEU A 389 30.70 24.21 27.60
CA LEU A 389 31.03 25.20 26.58
C LEU A 389 31.76 26.41 27.19
N LYS A 390 32.88 26.84 26.58
CA LYS A 390 33.69 27.94 27.12
C LYS A 390 33.12 29.31 26.76
N ASP A 391 32.52 29.47 25.58
CA ASP A 391 31.88 30.71 25.13
C ASP A 391 30.65 31.10 25.98
N GLN A 392 30.90 31.90 27.02
CA GLN A 392 29.88 32.36 27.96
C GLN A 392 28.80 33.25 27.32
N VAL A 393 29.10 33.93 26.21
CA VAL A 393 28.13 34.80 25.53
C VAL A 393 27.08 33.91 24.85
N PHE A 394 27.52 32.94 24.06
CA PHE A 394 26.63 31.96 23.43
C PHE A 394 25.83 31.18 24.48
N ALA A 395 26.46 30.78 25.58
CA ALA A 395 25.78 30.06 26.66
C ALA A 395 24.68 30.89 27.31
N ALA A 396 24.93 32.17 27.61
CA ALA A 396 23.94 33.07 28.22
C ALA A 396 22.74 33.32 27.28
N GLU A 397 23.01 33.57 26.00
CA GLU A 397 21.94 33.76 25.00
C GLU A 397 21.08 32.51 24.82
N THR A 398 21.73 31.35 24.77
CA THR A 398 21.05 30.06 24.63
C THR A 398 20.21 29.72 25.85
N ARG A 399 20.72 29.94 27.07
CA ARG A 399 19.94 29.77 28.31
C ARG A 399 18.71 30.68 28.32
N LYS A 400 18.85 31.93 27.87
CA LYS A 400 17.71 32.86 27.79
C LYS A 400 16.64 32.34 26.83
N ARG A 401 17.03 31.82 25.65
CA ARG A 401 16.10 31.19 24.70
C ARG A 401 15.45 29.96 25.31
N ALA A 402 16.24 29.05 25.88
CA ALA A 402 15.77 27.83 26.53
C ALA A 402 14.74 28.10 27.65
N LEU A 403 14.98 29.10 28.50
CA LEU A 403 14.06 29.51 29.56
C LEU A 403 12.71 29.99 29.00
N ALA A 404 12.71 30.71 27.88
CA ALA A 404 11.48 31.17 27.23
C ALA A 404 10.65 30.01 26.63
N LEU A 405 11.24 28.83 26.43
CA LEU A 405 10.54 27.65 25.91
C LEU A 405 9.81 26.85 26.98
N ARG A 406 10.11 27.07 28.27
CA ARG A 406 9.47 26.35 29.36
C ARG A 406 7.98 26.74 29.44
N PRO A 407 7.07 25.75 29.59
CA PRO A 407 5.63 25.96 29.59
C PRO A 407 5.12 26.75 30.78
#